data_AF-A0A8X6R6G8-F1
#
_entry.id   AF-A0A8X6R6G8-F1
#
_cell.length_a   1.000
_cell.length_b   1.000
_cell.length_c   1.000
_cell.angle_alpha   90.00
_cell.angle_beta   90.00
_cell.angle_gamma   90.00
#
_symmetry.space_group_name_H-M   'P 1'
#
loop_
_entity.id
_entity.type
_entity.pdbx_description
1 polymer ?
#
loop_
_entity_poly.entity_id
_entity_poly.type
_entity_poly.pdbx_seq_one_letter_code
_entity_poly.pdbx_strand_id
1 'polypeptide(L)' 'MGLQFLFMDDNTPCHRTVAAEQLLESEDIERMDWPARSPDLNPIEHVWDFLGRRLAARTLPPVTIRELLLALQDE' A
#
# COMPACT_ATOMS: atom_id res chain seq x y z
N MET A 1 15.75 -14.32 -17.69
CA MET A 1 14.39 -13.74 -17.84
C MET A 1 14.18 -12.91 -16.60
N GLY A 2 14.21 -11.57 -16.73
CA GLY A 2 13.98 -10.68 -15.60
C GLY A 2 12.55 -10.85 -15.09
N LEU A 3 12.35 -10.67 -13.78
CA LEU A 3 11.03 -10.73 -13.17
C LEU A 3 10.15 -9.66 -13.84
N GLN A 4 9.08 -10.09 -14.50
CA GLN A 4 8.00 -9.20 -14.91
C GLN A 4 7.40 -8.63 -13.63
N PHE A 5 7.45 -7.31 -13.48
CA PHE A 5 6.88 -6.63 -12.31
C PHE A 5 5.38 -6.48 -12.52
N LEU A 6 4.58 -7.13 -11.68
CA LEU A 6 3.14 -6.95 -11.64
C LEU A 6 2.78 -5.98 -10.52
N PHE A 7 2.09 -4.90 -10.87
CA PHE A 7 1.54 -3.96 -9.91
C PHE A 7 0.31 -4.55 -9.23
N MET A 8 0.25 -4.45 -7.90
CA MET A 8 -0.87 -4.96 -7.10
C MET A 8 -1.54 -3.81 -6.35
N ASP A 9 -2.86 -3.75 -6.43
CA ASP A 9 -3.73 -2.83 -5.69
C ASP A 9 -4.92 -3.57 -5.08
N ASP A 10 -5.69 -2.88 -4.25
CA ASP A 10 -6.86 -3.41 -3.52
C ASP A 10 -8.17 -3.40 -4.33
N ASN A 11 -8.11 -3.06 -5.63
CA ASN A 11 -9.25 -2.93 -6.53
C ASN A 11 -10.33 -1.96 -6.01
N THR A 12 -9.96 -0.94 -5.23
CA THR A 12 -10.90 0.10 -4.80
C THR A 12 -11.35 0.98 -5.97
N PRO A 13 -12.56 1.59 -5.92
CA PRO A 13 -13.10 2.37 -7.03
C PRO A 13 -12.19 3.52 -7.52
N CYS A 14 -11.38 4.12 -6.63
CA CYS A 14 -10.45 5.18 -7.02
C CYS A 14 -9.28 4.66 -7.87
N HIS A 15 -8.85 3.41 -7.68
CA HIS A 15 -7.80 2.77 -8.47
C HIS A 15 -8.30 2.23 -9.83
N ARG A 16 -9.63 2.17 -10.02
CA ARG A 16 -10.28 1.69 -11.25
C ARG A 16 -10.86 2.81 -12.11
N THR A 17 -10.40 4.04 -11.90
CA THR A 17 -10.79 5.18 -12.74
C THR A 17 -10.10 5.08 -14.11
N VAL A 18 -10.72 5.64 -15.14
CA VAL A 18 -10.13 5.70 -16.50
C VAL A 18 -8.74 6.35 -16.47
N ALA A 19 -8.56 7.39 -15.65
CA ALA A 19 -7.27 8.06 -15.50
C ALA A 19 -6.19 7.16 -14.88
N ALA A 20 -6.56 6.32 -13.91
CA ALA A 20 -5.63 5.35 -13.30
C ALA A 20 -5.24 4.25 -14.30
N GLU A 21 -6.20 3.71 -15.06
CA GLU A 21 -5.91 2.71 -16.10
C GLU A 21 -4.99 3.29 -17.19
N GLN A 22 -5.30 4.49 -17.69
CA GLN A 22 -4.48 5.16 -18.71
C GLN A 22 -3.05 5.42 -18.24
N LEU A 23 -2.87 5.74 -16.95
CA LEU A 23 -1.53 5.93 -16.38
C LEU A 23 -0.75 4.61 -16.39
N LEU A 24 -1.34 3.52 -15.90
CA LEU A 24 -0.68 2.21 -15.88
C LEU A 24 -0.33 1.74 -17.30
N GLU A 25 -1.24 1.92 -18.27
CA GLU A 25 -0.98 1.64 -19.68
C GLU A 25 0.16 2.50 -20.25
N SER A 26 0.21 3.79 -19.92
CA SER A 26 1.25 4.71 -20.43
C SER A 26 2.65 4.42 -19.88
N GLU A 27 2.73 3.84 -18.69
CA GLU A 27 3.98 3.46 -18.02
C GLU A 27 4.38 2.00 -18.31
N ASP A 28 3.63 1.29 -19.15
CA ASP A 28 3.82 -0.14 -19.44
C ASP A 28 3.80 -1.01 -18.16
N ILE A 29 2.96 -0.62 -17.20
CA ILE A 29 2.80 -1.32 -15.92
C ILE A 29 1.62 -2.27 -16.01
N GLU A 30 1.92 -3.57 -15.99
CA GLU A 30 0.89 -4.60 -15.91
C GLU A 30 0.37 -4.70 -14.47
N ARG A 31 -0.96 -4.73 -14.33
CA ARG A 31 -1.62 -4.89 -13.03
C ARG A 31 -2.06 -6.34 -12.82
N MET A 32 -1.85 -6.83 -11.61
CA MET A 32 -2.36 -8.12 -11.15
C MET A 32 -3.89 -8.13 -11.09
N ASP A 33 -4.50 -9.20 -11.61
CA ASP A 33 -5.91 -9.48 -11.39
C ASP A 33 -6.15 -9.80 -9.90
N TRP A 34 -6.88 -8.92 -9.21
CA TRP A 34 -7.13 -9.03 -7.78
C TRP A 34 -8.63 -9.03 -7.44
N PRO A 35 -9.10 -9.96 -6.60
CA PRO A 35 -10.50 -9.98 -6.18
C PRO A 35 -10.84 -8.74 -5.34
N ALA A 36 -11.97 -8.11 -5.67
CA ALA A 36 -12.45 -6.96 -4.90
C ALA A 36 -12.80 -7.38 -3.46
N ARG A 37 -12.48 -6.51 -2.49
CA ARG A 37 -12.81 -6.70 -1.06
C ARG A 37 -12.16 -7.93 -0.40
N SER A 38 -10.91 -8.23 -0.79
CA SER A 38 -10.08 -9.26 -0.14
C SER A 38 -8.93 -8.63 0.66
N PRO A 39 -9.23 -7.93 1.78
CA PRO A 39 -8.20 -7.31 2.62
C PRO A 39 -7.29 -8.35 3.29
N ASP A 40 -7.81 -9.56 3.53
CA ASP A 40 -7.08 -10.72 4.06
C ASP A 40 -5.95 -11.21 3.16
N LEU A 41 -6.09 -10.97 1.86
CA LEU A 41 -5.06 -11.31 0.89
C LEU A 41 -4.10 -10.15 0.64
N ASN A 42 -4.47 -8.90 0.97
CA ASN A 42 -3.72 -7.70 0.58
C ASN A 42 -2.46 -7.54 1.46
N PRO A 43 -1.25 -7.73 0.91
CA PRO A 43 -0.01 -7.60 1.67
C PRO A 43 0.17 -6.24 2.34
N ILE A 44 -0.39 -5.16 1.78
CA ILE A 44 -0.25 -3.83 2.38
C ILE A 44 -1.01 -3.73 3.71
N GLU A 45 -2.15 -4.41 3.85
CA GLU A 45 -2.93 -4.44 5.09
C GLU A 45 -2.14 -5.10 6.22
N HIS A 46 -1.40 -6.16 5.92
CA HIS A 46 -0.52 -6.82 6.88
C HIS A 46 0.64 -5.90 7.32
N VAL A 47 1.21 -5.12 6.39
CA VAL A 47 2.23 -4.12 6.71
C VAL A 47 1.65 -3.00 7.57
N TRP A 48 0.43 -2.52 7.25
CA TRP A 48 -0.25 -1.50 8.05
C TRP A 48 -0.53 -1.96 9.47
N ASP A 49 -1.03 -3.18 9.65
CA ASP A 49 -1.24 -3.76 10.98
C ASP A 49 0.07 -3.91 11.75
N PHE A 50 1.14 -4.38 11.10
CA PHE A 50 2.47 -4.45 11.72
C PHE A 50 2.96 -3.08 12.20
N LEU A 51 2.95 -2.08 11.32
CA LEU A 51 3.36 -0.71 11.65
C LEU A 51 2.48 -0.09 12.75
N GLY A 52 1.16 -0.31 12.68
CA GLY A 52 0.21 0.16 13.69
C GLY A 52 0.52 -0.40 15.07
N ARG A 53 0.81 -1.70 15.17
CA ARG A 53 1.21 -2.34 16.43
C ARG A 53 2.55 -1.80 16.95
N ARG A 54 3.52 -1.59 16.08
CA ARG A 54 4.83 -1.00 16.43
C ARG A 54 4.69 0.41 16.99
N LEU A 55 3.89 1.25 16.33
CA LEU A 55 3.60 2.61 16.78
C LEU A 55 2.82 2.63 18.11
N ALA A 56 1.80 1.76 18.26
CA ALA A 56 1.01 1.66 19.49
C ALA A 56 1.83 1.19 20.71
N ALA A 57 2.92 0.45 20.48
CA ALA A 57 3.83 0.00 21.53
C ALA A 57 4.86 1.07 21.96
N ARG A 58 4.97 2.21 21.26
CA ARG A 58 5.93 3.27 21.61
C ARG A 58 5.50 3.98 22.90
N THR A 59 6.48 4.25 23.77
CA THR A 59 6.23 4.97 25.04
C THR A 59 5.71 6.39 24.81
N LEU A 60 6.19 7.04 23.74
CA LEU A 60 5.74 8.35 23.29
C LEU A 60 5.11 8.20 21.90
N PRO A 61 3.77 8.18 21.80
CA PRO A 61 3.12 8.12 20.50
C PRO A 61 3.36 9.43 19.73
N PRO A 62 3.57 9.37 18.40
CA PRO A 62 3.72 10.57 17.59
C PRO A 62 2.41 11.38 17.59
N VAL A 63 2.50 12.69 17.83
CA VAL A 63 1.34 13.60 17.84
C VAL A 63 1.37 14.62 16.69
N THR A 64 2.48 14.66 15.95
CA THR A 64 2.63 15.45 14.73
C THR A 64 2.93 14.56 13.53
N ILE A 65 2.62 15.05 12.31
CA ILE A 65 2.98 14.37 11.05
C ILE A 65 4.49 14.12 10.98
N ARG A 66 5.31 15.08 11.44
CA ARG A 66 6.77 14.94 11.45
C ARG A 66 7.23 13.81 12.36
N GLU A 67 6.69 13.72 13.56
CA GLU A 67 7.00 12.63 14.49
C GLU A 67 6.53 11.28 13.95
N LEU A 68 5.36 11.23 13.32
CA LEU A 68 4.85 10.02 12.69
C LEU A 68 5.77 9.54 11.57
N LEU A 69 6.20 10.44 10.69
CA LEU A 69 7.13 10.11 9.60
C LEU A 69 8.46 9.57 10.13
N LEU A 70 9.03 10.21 11.16
CA LEU A 70 10.26 9.73 11.80
C LEU A 70 10.05 8.37 12.47
N ALA A 71 8.94 8.20 13.19
CA ALA A 71 8.62 6.94 13.85
C ALA A 71 8.46 5.78 12.85
N LEU A 72 7.84 6.03 11.69
CA LEU A 72 7.69 5.05 10.61
C LEU A 72 8.99 4.73 9.87
N GLN A 73 9.96 5.64 9.84
CA GLN A 73 11.29 5.38 9.24
C GLN A 73 12.16 4.46 10.11
N ASP A 74 11.88 4.37 11.41
CA ASP A 74 12.60 3.52 12.35
C ASP A 74 12.10 2.05 12.36
N GLU A 75 10.99 1.76 11.68
CA GLU A 75 10.39 0.42 11.59
C GLU A 75 10.87 -0.33 10.33
#